data_AF-A0A3B8IS54-F1
#
_entry.id   AF-A0A3B8IS54-F1
#
_cell.length_a   1.000
_cell.length_b   1.000
_cell.length_c   1.000
_cell.angle_alpha   90.00
_cell.angle_beta   90.00
_cell.angle_gamma   90.00
#
_symmetry.space_group_name_H-M   'P 1'
#
loop_
_entity.id
_entity.type
_entity.pdbx_description
1 polymer ?
#
loop_
_entity_poly.entity_id
_entity_poly.type
_entity_poly.pdbx_seq_one_letter_code
_entity_poly.pdbx_strand_id
1 'polypeptide(L)'
;VGIQAVGVVLMAAMLITPAAAARFWTDRLSIMLILATTFGVISGVTGSFISYTATAMPTGPWVVVIISIIAGISFFFAPRKGIFFRVRRQMNNRRMILDENILKTFFNLGENDHSFKEARSWDQLLVERHFVPRRLRNGLARLRRQGFLERQSAGWVLTQAGFEKGKRTVRLHRLWELYLTQYLRIAPDHVHEDAETIEHVITPELEQKLQEKLGFPEVDPHQSEIPYR
;
A
#
# COMPACT_ATOMS: atom_id res chain seq x y z
N VAL A 1 -2.66 -44.82 -23.02
CA VAL A 1 -3.07 -43.39 -23.07
C VAL A 1 -2.50 -42.57 -21.90
N GLY A 2 -2.60 -43.03 -20.65
CA GLY A 2 -2.12 -42.26 -19.47
C GLY A 2 -0.64 -41.83 -19.49
N ILE A 3 0.30 -42.72 -19.85
CA ILE A 3 1.74 -42.41 -19.84
C ILE A 3 2.13 -41.32 -20.87
N GLN A 4 1.52 -41.34 -22.05
CA GLN A 4 1.78 -40.31 -23.08
C GLN A 4 1.23 -38.94 -22.67
N ALA A 5 0.04 -38.90 -22.05
CA ALA A 5 -0.55 -37.67 -21.54
C ALA A 5 0.32 -37.05 -20.44
N VAL A 6 0.83 -37.86 -19.51
CA VAL A 6 1.76 -37.40 -18.47
C VAL A 6 3.04 -36.83 -19.09
N GLY A 7 3.59 -37.47 -20.13
CA GLY A 7 4.77 -36.98 -20.84
C GLY A 7 4.57 -35.58 -21.45
N VAL A 8 3.44 -35.35 -22.13
CA VAL A 8 3.12 -34.05 -22.73
C VAL A 8 2.97 -32.96 -21.66
N VAL A 9 2.27 -33.25 -20.56
CA VAL A 9 2.09 -32.30 -19.45
C VAL A 9 3.44 -31.95 -18.81
N LEU A 10 4.32 -32.93 -18.60
CA LEU A 10 5.66 -32.69 -18.05
C LEU A 10 6.51 -31.83 -18.98
N MET A 11 6.50 -32.10 -20.29
CA MET A 11 7.24 -31.29 -21.27
C MET A 11 6.72 -29.84 -21.31
N ALA A 12 5.39 -29.65 -21.30
CA ALA A 12 4.79 -28.32 -21.26
C ALA A 12 5.16 -27.57 -19.97
N ALA A 13 5.14 -28.25 -18.82
CA ALA A 13 5.54 -27.67 -17.55
C ALA A 13 7.02 -27.22 -17.56
N MET A 14 7.92 -28.05 -18.09
CA MET A 14 9.35 -27.71 -18.20
C MET A 14 9.62 -26.53 -19.13
N LEU A 15 8.81 -26.35 -20.18
CA LEU A 15 8.98 -25.27 -21.15
C LEU A 15 8.41 -23.94 -20.64
N ILE A 16 7.23 -23.98 -20.01
CA ILE A 16 6.48 -22.76 -19.65
C ILE A 16 6.86 -22.24 -18.26
N THR A 17 7.06 -23.12 -17.29
CA THR A 17 7.24 -22.75 -15.87
C THR A 17 8.48 -21.90 -15.58
N PRO A 18 9.68 -22.16 -16.12
CA PRO A 18 10.85 -21.33 -15.82
C PRO A 18 10.67 -19.90 -16.35
N ALA A 19 10.08 -19.74 -17.54
CA ALA A 19 9.77 -18.43 -18.10
C ALA A 19 8.70 -17.70 -17.29
N ALA A 20 7.63 -18.40 -16.87
CA ALA A 20 6.60 -17.84 -16.01
C ALA A 20 7.16 -17.42 -14.64
N ALA A 21 8.00 -18.24 -14.02
CA ALA A 21 8.68 -17.94 -12.75
C ALA A 21 9.58 -16.69 -12.89
N ALA A 22 10.40 -16.61 -13.94
CA ALA A 22 11.29 -15.49 -14.21
C ALA A 22 10.53 -14.16 -14.41
N ARG A 23 9.36 -14.20 -15.04
CA ARG A 23 8.51 -13.02 -15.27
C ARG A 23 8.03 -12.36 -13.98
N PHE A 24 7.96 -13.08 -12.86
CA PHE A 24 7.64 -12.47 -11.56
C PHE A 24 8.73 -11.49 -11.09
N TRP A 25 9.98 -11.71 -11.48
CA TRP A 25 11.14 -10.92 -11.06
C TRP A 25 11.43 -9.72 -11.95
N THR A 26 11.14 -9.82 -13.25
CA THR A 26 11.52 -8.79 -14.23
C THR A 26 10.52 -8.67 -15.38
N ASP A 27 10.43 -7.48 -15.96
CA ASP A 27 9.70 -7.18 -17.20
C ASP A 27 10.63 -7.07 -18.42
N ARG A 28 11.96 -7.09 -18.22
CA ARG A 28 12.94 -7.03 -19.30
C ARG A 28 13.19 -8.42 -19.87
N LEU A 29 12.91 -8.59 -21.17
CA LEU A 29 13.01 -9.88 -21.88
C LEU A 29 14.38 -10.55 -21.69
N SER A 30 15.48 -9.80 -21.85
CA SER A 30 16.83 -10.36 -21.74
C SER A 30 17.13 -10.95 -20.36
N ILE A 31 16.73 -10.24 -19.30
CA ILE A 31 16.92 -10.71 -17.91
C ILE A 31 15.99 -11.90 -17.65
N MET A 32 14.77 -11.88 -18.20
CA MET A 32 13.81 -12.98 -18.07
C MET A 32 14.36 -14.26 -18.68
N LEU A 33 14.97 -14.20 -19.86
CA LEU A 33 15.57 -15.36 -20.53
C LEU A 33 16.73 -15.95 -19.72
N ILE A 34 17.62 -15.09 -19.19
CA ILE A 34 18.73 -15.53 -18.33
C ILE A 34 18.18 -16.24 -17.09
N LEU A 35 17.24 -15.61 -16.37
CA LEU A 35 16.65 -16.20 -15.16
C LEU A 35 15.90 -17.51 -15.46
N ALA A 36 15.12 -17.57 -16.54
CA ALA A 36 14.42 -18.78 -16.94
C ALA A 36 15.39 -19.92 -17.23
N THR A 37 16.49 -19.63 -17.92
CA THR A 37 17.55 -20.59 -18.21
C THR A 37 18.20 -21.06 -16.91
N THR A 38 18.53 -20.15 -16.00
CA THR A 38 19.10 -20.49 -14.69
C THR A 38 18.16 -21.37 -13.86
N PHE A 39 16.86 -21.05 -13.80
CA PHE A 39 15.88 -21.87 -13.10
C PHE A 39 15.71 -23.26 -13.74
N GLY A 40 15.72 -23.33 -15.07
CA GLY A 40 15.68 -24.59 -15.81
C GLY A 40 16.92 -25.45 -15.51
N VAL A 41 18.12 -24.87 -15.55
CA VAL A 41 19.37 -25.57 -15.24
C VAL A 41 19.39 -26.03 -13.78
N ILE A 42 19.03 -25.19 -12.82
CA ILE A 42 18.98 -25.55 -11.39
C ILE A 42 18.00 -26.71 -11.18
N SER A 43 16.76 -26.59 -11.68
CA SER A 43 15.76 -27.65 -11.52
C SER A 43 16.16 -28.96 -12.21
N GLY A 44 16.80 -28.89 -13.38
CA GLY A 44 17.35 -30.04 -14.10
C GLY A 44 18.44 -30.76 -13.30
N VAL A 45 19.47 -30.02 -12.86
CA VAL A 45 20.60 -30.56 -12.09
C VAL A 45 20.11 -31.14 -10.76
N THR A 46 19.31 -30.40 -9.99
CA THR A 46 18.80 -30.86 -8.70
C THR A 46 17.84 -32.05 -8.86
N GLY A 47 16.91 -32.01 -9.83
CA GLY A 47 15.99 -33.11 -10.09
C GLY A 47 16.69 -34.38 -10.54
N SER A 48 17.71 -34.26 -11.40
CA SER A 48 18.53 -35.39 -11.83
C SER A 48 19.38 -35.96 -10.69
N PHE A 49 19.94 -35.11 -9.83
CA PHE A 49 20.72 -35.54 -8.67
C PHE A 49 19.87 -36.34 -7.68
N ILE A 50 18.66 -35.86 -7.36
CA ILE A 50 17.72 -36.57 -6.49
C ILE A 50 17.36 -37.95 -7.08
N SER A 51 17.03 -37.97 -8.38
CA SER A 51 16.71 -39.20 -9.11
C SER A 51 17.88 -40.21 -9.13
N TYR A 52 19.13 -39.74 -9.18
CA TYR A 52 20.31 -40.60 -9.07
C TYR A 52 20.45 -41.24 -7.68
N THR A 53 20.19 -40.47 -6.62
CA THR A 53 20.38 -40.95 -5.23
C THR A 53 19.26 -41.84 -4.70
N ALA A 54 18.06 -41.75 -5.29
CA ALA A 54 16.88 -42.43 -4.78
C ALA A 54 16.42 -43.55 -5.73
N THR A 55 16.35 -44.78 -5.22
CA THR A 55 16.04 -45.98 -6.00
C THR A 55 14.66 -45.87 -6.65
N ALA A 56 14.59 -46.20 -7.95
CA ALA A 56 13.34 -46.26 -8.74
C ALA A 56 12.58 -44.93 -8.92
N MET A 57 13.27 -43.78 -8.87
CA MET A 57 12.65 -42.47 -9.08
C MET A 57 12.88 -41.90 -10.49
N PRO A 58 11.83 -41.61 -11.29
CA PRO A 58 11.99 -41.02 -12.64
C PRO A 58 12.45 -39.55 -12.60
N THR A 59 13.39 -39.18 -13.47
CA THR A 59 13.98 -37.83 -13.51
C THR A 59 12.98 -36.73 -13.84
N GLY A 60 12.12 -36.95 -14.84
CA GLY A 60 11.19 -35.94 -15.35
C GLY A 60 10.23 -35.35 -14.30
N PRO A 61 9.47 -36.17 -13.56
CA PRO A 61 8.61 -35.72 -12.46
C PRO A 61 9.37 -34.91 -11.39
N TRP A 62 10.59 -35.32 -11.02
CA TRP A 62 11.38 -34.61 -10.01
C TRP A 62 11.81 -33.22 -10.48
N VAL A 63 12.24 -33.09 -11.73
CA VAL A 63 12.55 -31.78 -12.33
C VAL A 63 11.32 -30.87 -12.27
N VAL A 64 10.12 -31.41 -12.55
CA VAL A 64 8.86 -30.66 -12.47
C VAL A 64 8.49 -30.27 -11.03
N VAL A 65 8.74 -31.13 -10.05
CA VAL A 65 8.53 -30.78 -8.63
C VAL A 65 9.44 -29.62 -8.23
N ILE A 66 10.74 -29.69 -8.55
CA ILE A 66 11.70 -28.63 -8.20
C ILE A 66 11.36 -27.31 -8.89
N ILE A 67 11.04 -27.34 -10.19
CA ILE A 67 10.67 -26.11 -10.91
C ILE A 67 9.36 -25.51 -10.41
N SER A 68 8.43 -26.35 -9.94
CA SER A 68 7.18 -25.91 -9.32
C SER A 68 7.42 -25.24 -7.97
N ILE A 69 8.38 -25.75 -7.18
CA ILE A 69 8.83 -25.11 -5.93
C ILE A 69 9.46 -23.74 -6.24
N ILE A 70 10.36 -23.66 -7.23
CA ILE A 70 10.98 -22.39 -7.65
C ILE A 70 9.92 -21.39 -8.12
N ALA A 71 8.94 -21.84 -8.91
CA ALA A 71 7.84 -21.01 -9.37
C ALA A 71 6.94 -20.56 -8.21
N GLY A 72 6.64 -21.43 -7.26
CA GLY A 72 5.92 -21.12 -6.03
C GLY A 72 6.63 -20.04 -5.22
N ILE A 73 7.93 -20.22 -4.95
CA ILE A 73 8.75 -19.22 -4.24
C ILE A 73 8.74 -17.88 -5.00
N SER A 74 8.91 -17.91 -6.32
CA SER A 74 8.87 -16.71 -7.16
C SER A 74 7.51 -16.01 -7.09
N PHE A 75 6.41 -16.76 -7.10
CA PHE A 75 5.05 -16.24 -6.97
C PHE A 75 4.79 -15.59 -5.60
N PHE A 76 5.28 -16.18 -4.50
CA PHE A 76 5.08 -15.61 -3.17
C PHE A 76 6.02 -14.44 -2.87
N PHE A 77 7.29 -14.55 -3.25
CA PHE A 77 8.38 -13.67 -2.78
C PHE A 77 8.96 -12.73 -3.84
N ALA A 78 8.44 -12.67 -5.07
CA ALA A 78 8.92 -11.66 -6.00
C ALA A 78 8.62 -10.23 -5.49
N PRO A 79 9.60 -9.30 -5.45
CA PRO A 79 9.46 -8.00 -4.76
C PRO A 79 8.33 -7.10 -5.29
N ARG A 80 8.10 -7.09 -6.60
CA ARG A 80 7.11 -6.19 -7.24
C ARG A 80 5.76 -6.86 -7.47
N LYS A 81 5.78 -8.13 -7.85
CA LYS A 81 4.57 -8.86 -8.30
C LYS A 81 4.08 -9.89 -7.29
N GLY A 82 4.95 -10.33 -6.38
CA GLY A 82 4.66 -11.38 -5.42
C GLY A 82 3.61 -10.97 -4.40
N ILE A 83 2.81 -11.94 -3.97
CA ILE A 83 1.67 -11.72 -3.07
C ILE A 83 2.14 -11.17 -1.73
N PHE A 84 3.23 -11.69 -1.16
CA PHE A 84 3.70 -11.29 0.17
C PHE A 84 4.03 -9.80 0.24
N PHE A 85 4.80 -9.30 -0.71
CA PHE A 85 5.18 -7.88 -0.77
C PHE A 85 3.97 -6.98 -1.07
N ARG A 86 3.05 -7.44 -1.92
CA ARG A 86 1.80 -6.72 -2.20
C ARG A 86 0.92 -6.58 -0.96
N VAL A 87 0.67 -7.68 -0.25
CA VAL A 87 -0.13 -7.69 0.99
C VAL A 87 0.54 -6.84 2.05
N ARG A 88 1.87 -6.97 2.25
CA ARG A 88 2.61 -6.15 3.21
C ARG A 88 2.53 -4.65 2.87
N ARG A 89 2.66 -4.28 1.60
CA ARG A 89 2.51 -2.88 1.15
C ARG A 89 1.09 -2.37 1.41
N GLN A 90 0.07 -3.17 1.08
CA GLN A 90 -1.32 -2.80 1.33
C GLN A 90 -1.61 -2.61 2.83
N MET A 91 -1.06 -3.48 3.69
CA MET A 91 -1.18 -3.34 5.14
C MET A 91 -0.50 -2.06 5.66
N ASN A 92 0.67 -1.72 5.13
CA ASN A 92 1.36 -0.48 5.48
C ASN A 92 0.58 0.76 5.04
N ASN A 93 0.07 0.78 3.80
CA ASN A 93 -0.77 1.88 3.30
C ASN A 93 -2.03 2.06 4.14
N ARG A 94 -2.72 0.97 4.51
CA ARG A 94 -3.88 1.02 5.41
C ARG A 94 -3.56 1.62 6.79
N ARG A 95 -2.36 1.36 7.32
CA ARG A 95 -1.91 1.94 8.60
C ARG A 95 -1.61 3.42 8.46
N MET A 96 -0.96 3.82 7.38
CA MET A 96 -0.66 5.22 7.07
C MET A 96 -1.95 6.05 6.92
N ILE A 97 -2.90 5.57 6.12
CA ILE A 97 -4.21 6.21 5.93
C ILE A 97 -4.93 6.35 7.28
N LEU A 98 -4.95 5.30 8.11
CA LEU A 98 -5.56 5.38 9.44
C LEU A 98 -4.88 6.43 10.33
N ASP A 99 -3.55 6.52 10.31
CA ASP A 99 -2.80 7.50 11.09
C ASP A 99 -3.09 8.93 10.63
N GLU A 100 -3.11 9.17 9.32
CA GLU A 100 -3.44 10.47 8.73
C GLU A 100 -4.90 10.86 8.99
N ASN A 101 -5.82 9.91 8.90
CA ASN A 101 -7.23 10.10 9.23
C ASN A 101 -7.47 10.46 10.68
N ILE A 102 -6.76 9.83 11.62
CA ILE A 102 -6.83 10.20 13.03
C ILE A 102 -6.33 11.63 13.21
N LEU A 103 -5.17 11.98 12.65
CA LEU A 103 -4.61 13.33 12.76
C LEU A 103 -5.51 14.39 12.11
N LYS A 104 -6.13 14.08 10.97
CA LYS A 104 -7.16 14.91 10.31
C LYS A 104 -8.34 15.17 11.24
N THR A 105 -8.86 14.13 11.90
CA THR A 105 -9.94 14.27 12.91
C THR A 105 -9.55 15.20 14.06
N PHE A 106 -8.32 15.11 14.59
CA PHE A 106 -7.88 16.05 15.63
C PHE A 106 -7.80 17.50 15.13
N PHE A 107 -7.34 17.69 13.88
CA PHE A 107 -7.27 19.01 13.28
C PHE A 107 -8.67 19.61 13.07
N ASN A 108 -9.60 18.85 12.47
CA ASN A 108 -10.98 19.28 12.25
C ASN A 108 -11.68 19.64 13.56
N LEU A 109 -11.52 18.82 14.61
CA LEU A 109 -12.06 19.14 15.93
C LEU A 109 -11.50 20.46 16.48
N GLY A 110 -10.19 20.71 16.30
CA GLY A 110 -9.54 21.96 16.70
C GLY A 110 -9.94 23.17 15.86
N GLU A 111 -10.34 22.96 14.61
CA GLU A 111 -10.87 24.01 13.74
C GLU A 111 -12.31 24.37 14.15
N ASN A 112 -13.12 23.36 14.50
CA ASN A 112 -14.52 23.53 14.91
C ASN A 112 -14.69 24.27 16.24
N ASP A 113 -13.76 24.10 17.19
CA ASP A 113 -13.81 24.75 18.51
C ASP A 113 -12.70 25.78 18.76
N HIS A 114 -11.91 26.07 17.73
CA HIS A 114 -10.75 26.96 17.78
C HIS A 114 -9.67 26.56 18.81
N SER A 115 -9.63 25.28 19.22
CA SER A 115 -8.70 24.79 20.25
C SER A 115 -7.87 23.58 19.79
N PHE A 116 -6.76 23.86 19.11
CA PHE A 116 -5.85 22.81 18.61
C PHE A 116 -5.00 22.12 19.69
N LYS A 117 -4.88 22.73 20.88
CA LYS A 117 -4.05 22.23 22.00
C LYS A 117 -4.85 21.51 23.08
N GLU A 118 -6.17 21.45 22.94
CA GLU A 118 -7.01 20.74 23.88
C GLU A 118 -6.95 19.22 23.70
N ALA A 119 -7.05 18.52 24.83
CA ALA A 119 -7.11 17.08 24.82
C ALA A 119 -8.49 16.60 24.33
N ARG A 120 -8.50 15.71 23.33
CA ARG A 120 -9.69 15.08 22.78
C ARG A 120 -10.00 13.78 23.48
N SER A 121 -11.25 13.64 23.90
CA SER A 121 -11.75 12.42 24.50
C SER A 121 -12.00 11.35 23.43
N TRP A 122 -12.14 10.10 23.87
CA TRP A 122 -12.43 8.98 22.99
C TRP A 122 -13.76 9.16 22.23
N ASP A 123 -14.77 9.68 22.92
CA ASP A 123 -16.12 9.82 22.36
C ASP A 123 -16.18 10.93 21.31
N GLN A 124 -15.46 12.03 21.53
CA GLN A 124 -15.35 13.12 20.55
C GLN A 124 -14.77 12.63 19.21
N LEU A 125 -13.74 11.79 19.25
CA LEU A 125 -13.12 11.23 18.04
C LEU A 125 -14.07 10.30 17.26
N LEU A 126 -14.93 9.55 17.96
CA LEU A 126 -15.88 8.64 17.34
C LEU A 126 -17.11 9.35 16.76
N VAL A 127 -17.50 10.48 17.35
CA VAL A 127 -18.59 11.33 16.82
C VAL A 127 -18.16 12.04 15.55
N GLU A 128 -16.94 12.59 15.52
CA GLU A 128 -16.41 13.29 14.35
C GLU A 128 -16.21 12.34 13.15
N ARG A 129 -15.71 11.12 13.40
CA ARG A 129 -15.54 10.13 12.34
C ARG A 129 -15.73 8.70 12.82
N HIS A 130 -16.40 7.92 11.99
CA HIS A 130 -16.66 6.51 12.24
C HIS A 130 -15.39 5.66 12.16
N PHE A 131 -14.69 5.51 13.30
CA PHE A 131 -13.58 4.59 13.42
C PHE A 131 -14.02 3.25 14.01
N VAL A 132 -13.43 2.15 13.51
CA VAL A 132 -13.50 0.86 14.20
C VAL A 132 -12.75 0.97 15.53
N PRO A 133 -13.38 0.76 16.71
CA PRO A 133 -12.77 1.02 18.03
C PRO A 133 -11.40 0.36 18.23
N ARG A 134 -11.25 -0.90 17.82
CA ARG A 134 -9.98 -1.63 17.93
C ARG A 134 -8.87 -1.00 17.08
N ARG A 135 -9.21 -0.45 15.91
CA ARG A 135 -8.25 0.22 15.01
C ARG A 135 -7.86 1.58 15.58
N LEU A 136 -8.82 2.36 16.07
CA LEU A 136 -8.56 3.66 16.71
C LEU A 136 -7.60 3.51 17.89
N ARG A 137 -7.87 2.57 18.82
CA ARG A 137 -6.98 2.31 19.97
C ARG A 137 -5.55 1.98 19.54
N ASN A 138 -5.40 1.12 18.54
CA ASN A 138 -4.09 0.75 18.01
C ASN A 138 -3.40 1.91 17.25
N GLY A 139 -4.18 2.76 16.59
CA GLY A 139 -3.73 3.99 15.93
C GLY A 139 -3.20 5.00 16.94
N LEU A 140 -4.00 5.36 17.95
CA LEU A 140 -3.59 6.28 19.02
C LEU A 140 -2.33 5.81 19.74
N ALA A 141 -2.26 4.52 20.10
CA ALA A 141 -1.07 3.96 20.73
C ALA A 141 0.17 3.97 19.81
N ARG A 142 -0.02 3.88 18.49
CA ARG A 142 1.06 3.97 17.49
C ARG A 142 1.51 5.41 17.29
N LEU A 143 0.59 6.33 17.08
CA LEU A 143 0.85 7.77 16.95
C LEU A 143 1.54 8.34 18.19
N ARG A 144 1.17 7.88 19.39
CA ARG A 144 1.90 8.21 20.63
C ARG A 144 3.35 7.76 20.60
N ARG A 145 3.60 6.50 20.21
CA ARG A 145 4.97 5.96 20.10
C ARG A 145 5.80 6.66 19.02
N GLN A 146 5.16 7.22 18.01
CA GLN A 146 5.80 8.01 16.96
C GLN A 146 6.00 9.48 17.33
N GLY A 147 5.49 9.93 18.49
CA GLY A 147 5.62 11.32 18.94
C GLY A 147 4.64 12.30 18.29
N PHE A 148 3.58 11.83 17.64
CA PHE A 148 2.54 12.69 17.06
C PHE A 148 1.41 13.02 18.04
N LEU A 149 1.23 12.20 19.08
CA LEU A 149 0.22 12.39 20.10
C LEU A 149 0.82 12.24 21.49
N GLU A 150 0.27 12.99 22.45
CA GLU A 150 0.53 12.84 23.86
C GLU A 150 -0.75 12.48 24.60
N ARG A 151 -0.61 11.81 25.75
CA ARG A 151 -1.75 11.44 26.59
C ARG A 151 -1.81 12.36 27.79
N GLN A 152 -2.93 13.06 27.94
CA GLN A 152 -3.24 13.90 29.09
C GLN A 152 -4.35 13.26 29.93
N SER A 153 -4.67 13.86 31.08
CA SER A 153 -5.74 13.38 31.98
C SER A 153 -7.11 13.33 31.29
N ALA A 154 -7.44 14.33 30.47
CA ALA A 154 -8.71 14.45 29.77
C ALA A 154 -8.79 13.67 28.44
N GLY A 155 -7.67 13.14 27.93
CA GLY A 155 -7.66 12.43 26.64
C GLY A 155 -6.32 12.46 25.93
N TRP A 156 -6.38 12.69 24.61
CA TRP A 156 -5.22 12.70 23.71
C TRP A 156 -5.04 14.10 23.14
N VAL A 157 -3.81 14.57 23.02
CA VAL A 157 -3.50 15.88 22.44
C VAL A 157 -2.52 15.74 21.29
N LEU A 158 -2.61 16.62 20.29
CA LEU A 158 -1.61 16.73 19.23
C LEU A 158 -0.31 17.30 19.78
N THR A 159 0.81 16.71 19.40
CA THR A 159 2.12 17.38 19.50
C THR A 159 2.28 18.34 18.33
N GLN A 160 3.31 19.20 18.34
CA GLN A 160 3.60 20.07 17.20
C GLN A 160 3.78 19.27 15.90
N ALA A 161 4.48 18.14 15.97
CA ALA A 161 4.68 17.27 14.81
C ALA A 161 3.36 16.63 14.33
N GLY A 162 2.46 16.27 15.26
CA GLY A 162 1.14 15.74 14.94
C GLY A 162 0.26 16.79 14.28
N PHE A 163 0.30 18.02 14.80
CA PHE A 163 -0.41 19.17 14.27
C PHE A 163 0.00 19.47 12.82
N GLU A 164 1.29 19.63 12.52
CA GLU A 164 1.76 19.89 11.15
C GLU A 164 1.34 18.79 10.18
N LYS A 165 1.37 17.53 10.63
CA LYS A 165 0.97 16.40 9.79
C LYS A 165 -0.54 16.37 9.55
N GLY A 166 -1.37 16.60 10.56
CA GLY A 166 -2.82 16.71 10.42
C GLY A 166 -3.23 17.87 9.51
N LYS A 167 -2.62 19.04 9.74
CA LYS A 167 -2.77 20.24 8.92
C LYS A 167 -2.44 19.99 7.46
N ARG A 168 -1.33 19.31 7.17
CA ARG A 168 -0.95 18.93 5.80
C ARG A 168 -2.00 18.03 5.14
N THR A 169 -2.54 17.05 5.85
CA THR A 169 -3.60 16.18 5.32
C THR A 169 -4.86 16.99 4.98
N VAL A 170 -5.28 17.91 5.85
CA VAL A 170 -6.44 18.79 5.60
C VAL A 170 -6.19 19.73 4.42
N ARG A 171 -5.00 20.32 4.33
CA ARG A 171 -4.60 21.13 3.17
C ARG A 171 -4.71 20.35 1.86
N LEU A 172 -4.17 19.13 1.83
CA LEU A 172 -4.20 18.28 0.64
C LEU A 172 -5.62 17.91 0.24
N HIS A 173 -6.46 17.57 1.21
CA HIS A 173 -7.89 17.32 1.00
C HIS A 173 -8.56 18.49 0.28
N ARG A 174 -8.46 19.70 0.87
CA ARG A 174 -9.07 20.94 0.34
C ARG A 174 -8.56 21.30 -1.06
N LEU A 175 -7.26 21.15 -1.29
CA LEU A 175 -6.66 21.37 -2.62
C LEU A 175 -7.19 20.37 -3.66
N TRP A 176 -7.40 19.11 -3.28
CA TRP A 176 -8.01 18.11 -4.17
C TRP A 176 -9.47 18.42 -4.46
N GLU A 177 -10.27 18.79 -3.47
CA GLU A 177 -11.65 19.22 -3.68
C GLU A 177 -11.72 20.38 -4.68
N LEU A 178 -10.86 21.38 -4.51
CA LEU A 178 -10.79 22.52 -5.43
C LEU A 178 -10.34 22.09 -6.83
N TYR A 179 -9.32 21.25 -6.94
CA TYR A 179 -8.83 20.75 -8.23
C TYR A 179 -9.90 19.96 -8.99
N LEU A 180 -10.57 19.03 -8.30
CA LEU A 180 -11.63 18.20 -8.88
C LEU A 180 -12.82 19.06 -9.31
N THR A 181 -13.18 20.07 -8.52
CA THR A 181 -14.24 21.01 -8.86
C THR A 181 -13.88 21.87 -10.07
N GLN A 182 -12.69 22.49 -10.09
CA GLN A 182 -12.28 23.42 -11.14
C GLN A 182 -11.96 22.73 -12.47
N TYR A 183 -11.24 21.61 -12.42
CA TYR A 183 -10.69 20.97 -13.62
C TYR A 183 -11.52 19.79 -14.12
N LEU A 184 -12.17 19.04 -13.22
CA LEU A 184 -13.03 17.92 -13.60
C LEU A 184 -14.52 18.27 -13.57
N ARG A 185 -14.87 19.48 -13.11
CA ARG A 185 -16.26 19.99 -13.05
C ARG A 185 -17.19 19.07 -12.25
N ILE A 186 -16.65 18.42 -11.21
CA ILE A 186 -17.42 17.69 -10.22
C ILE A 186 -18.10 18.71 -9.32
N ALA A 187 -19.36 18.47 -8.95
CA ALA A 187 -20.10 19.37 -8.07
C ALA A 187 -19.47 19.34 -6.65
N PRO A 188 -19.38 20.49 -5.95
CA PRO A 188 -18.81 20.56 -4.59
C PRO A 188 -19.43 19.53 -3.64
N ASP A 189 -20.76 19.33 -3.69
CA ASP A 189 -21.44 18.38 -2.80
C ASP A 189 -21.05 16.90 -2.99
N HIS A 190 -20.38 16.56 -4.10
CA HIS A 190 -19.99 15.20 -4.45
C HIS A 190 -18.47 14.99 -4.49
N VAL A 191 -17.68 16.04 -4.24
CA VAL A 191 -16.23 16.00 -4.45
C VAL A 191 -15.46 15.39 -3.27
N HIS A 192 -16.07 15.37 -2.09
CA HIS A 192 -15.44 14.98 -0.83
C HIS A 192 -14.88 13.55 -0.83
N GLU A 193 -15.68 12.58 -1.24
CA GLU A 193 -15.31 11.15 -1.26
C GLU A 193 -14.16 10.86 -2.23
N ASP A 194 -14.15 11.56 -3.37
CA ASP A 194 -13.09 11.46 -4.36
C ASP A 194 -11.78 12.07 -3.83
N ALA A 195 -11.86 13.23 -3.17
CA ALA A 195 -10.71 13.87 -2.53
C ALA A 195 -10.13 13.01 -1.39
N GLU A 196 -10.98 12.41 -0.55
CA GLU A 196 -10.57 11.51 0.55
C GLU A 196 -9.76 10.30 0.03
N THR A 197 -10.10 9.79 -1.16
CA THR A 197 -9.38 8.65 -1.74
C THR A 197 -7.95 9.00 -2.15
N ILE A 198 -7.69 10.26 -2.52
CA ILE A 198 -6.44 10.70 -3.16
C ILE A 198 -5.53 11.46 -2.19
N GLU A 199 -6.06 12.11 -1.15
CA GLU A 199 -5.29 12.97 -0.23
C GLU A 199 -4.07 12.30 0.42
N HIS A 200 -4.14 10.97 0.60
CA HIS A 200 -3.08 10.15 1.19
C HIS A 200 -2.01 9.69 0.19
N VAL A 201 -2.22 9.91 -1.10
CA VAL A 201 -1.41 9.31 -2.19
C VAL A 201 -0.72 10.40 -3.00
N ILE A 202 0.06 11.24 -2.33
CA ILE A 202 0.78 12.34 -2.98
C ILE A 202 2.19 12.54 -2.43
N THR A 203 3.15 12.80 -3.32
CA THR A 203 4.52 13.15 -2.94
C THR A 203 4.65 14.66 -2.72
N PRO A 204 5.64 15.15 -1.94
CA PRO A 204 5.84 16.59 -1.75
C PRO A 204 5.98 17.37 -3.06
N GLU A 205 6.58 16.77 -4.10
CA GLU A 205 6.74 17.40 -5.41
C GLU A 205 5.40 17.56 -6.14
N LEU A 206 4.51 16.56 -6.02
CA LEU A 206 3.17 16.63 -6.60
C LEU A 206 2.29 17.62 -5.82
N GLU A 207 2.42 17.68 -4.51
CA GLU A 207 1.74 18.66 -3.66
C GLU A 207 2.13 20.10 -4.04
N GLN A 208 3.42 20.36 -4.29
CA GLN A 208 3.88 21.67 -4.76
C GLN A 208 3.29 22.00 -6.13
N LYS A 209 3.34 21.06 -7.09
CA LYS A 209 2.73 21.26 -8.41
C LYS A 209 1.23 21.51 -8.35
N LEU A 210 0.52 20.85 -7.43
CA LEU A 210 -0.91 21.05 -7.22
C LEU A 210 -1.21 22.48 -6.75
N GLN A 211 -0.44 22.97 -5.78
CA GLN A 211 -0.56 24.35 -5.28
C GLN A 211 -0.25 25.39 -6.37
N GLU A 212 0.83 25.19 -7.12
CA GLU A 212 1.21 26.06 -8.25
C GLU A 212 0.12 26.09 -9.32
N LYS A 213 -0.46 24.91 -9.64
CA LYS A 213 -1.53 24.79 -10.64
C LYS A 213 -2.82 25.47 -10.23
N LEU A 214 -3.12 25.50 -8.93
CA LEU A 214 -4.30 26.16 -8.37
C LEU A 214 -4.06 27.64 -8.03
N GLY A 215 -2.81 28.11 -8.10
CA GLY A 215 -2.45 29.51 -7.81
C GLY A 215 -2.48 29.87 -6.33
N PHE A 216 -2.13 28.93 -5.43
CA PHE A 216 -2.12 29.14 -3.97
C PHE A 216 -3.45 29.68 -3.41
N PRO A 217 -4.56 28.96 -3.61
CA PRO A 217 -5.90 29.39 -3.19
C PRO A 217 -6.01 29.47 -1.65
N GLU A 218 -6.66 30.51 -1.13
CA GLU A 218 -6.87 30.65 0.32
C GLU A 218 -8.04 29.81 0.85
N VAL A 219 -9.01 29.44 -0.01
CA VAL A 219 -10.22 28.71 0.38
C VAL A 219 -10.53 27.56 -0.56
N ASP A 220 -11.24 26.56 -0.03
CA ASP A 220 -11.77 25.42 -0.77
C ASP A 220 -13.16 25.73 -1.40
N PRO A 221 -13.76 24.80 -2.18
CA PRO A 221 -15.10 25.01 -2.77
C PRO A 221 -16.22 25.26 -1.76
N HIS A 222 -16.02 24.90 -0.49
CA HIS A 222 -16.95 25.04 0.61
C HIS A 222 -16.65 26.25 1.50
N GLN A 223 -15.73 27.12 1.08
CA GLN A 223 -15.27 28.32 1.81
C GLN A 223 -14.46 28.04 3.08
N SER A 224 -13.98 26.82 3.28
CA SER A 224 -13.05 26.52 4.38
C SER A 224 -11.64 26.99 4.01
N GLU A 225 -10.92 27.55 4.98
CA GLU A 225 -9.56 28.08 4.77
C GLU A 225 -8.57 26.95 4.45
N ILE A 226 -7.66 27.15 3.49
CA ILE A 226 -6.61 26.17 3.19
C ILE A 226 -5.41 26.44 4.09
N PRO A 227 -5.05 25.52 5.03
CA PRO A 227 -4.09 25.85 6.08
C PRO A 227 -2.65 25.74 5.57
N TYR A 228 -2.08 26.87 5.15
CA TYR A 228 -0.67 26.99 4.78
C TYR A 228 0.24 27.27 5.97
N ARG A 229 -0.18 28.15 6.88
CA ARG A 229 0.60 28.67 8.03
C ARG A 229 0.29 27.98 9.33
#